data_AF-A0A068NMD2-F1
#
_entry.id   AF-A0A068NMD2-F1
#
_cell.length_a   1.000
_cell.length_b   1.000
_cell.length_c   1.000
_cell.angle_alpha   90.00
_cell.angle_beta   90.00
_cell.angle_gamma   90.00
#
_symmetry.space_group_name_H-M   'P 1'
#
loop_
_entity.id
_entity.type
_entity.pdbx_description
1 polymer ?
#
loop_
_entity_poly.entity_id
_entity_poly.type
_entity_poly.pdbx_seq_one_letter_code
_entity_poly.pdbx_strand_id
1 'polypeptide(L)'
;MRKGVFINVMVVVGAVVAGIAASQRPWHVLREQRDRTSDQVAAMRRSEARREELLRQEIRSKSSIGIEERARGEGWLPPGEKRL
;
A
#
# COMPACT_ATOMS: atom_id res chain seq x y z
N MET A 1 11.41 60.19 -10.43
CA MET A 1 11.45 58.82 -11.02
C MET A 1 10.67 58.82 -12.33
N ARG A 2 11.28 58.42 -13.46
CA ARG A 2 10.57 58.28 -14.74
C ARG A 2 9.56 57.14 -14.61
N LYS A 3 8.28 57.38 -14.94
CA LYS A 3 7.16 56.43 -14.80
C LYS A 3 7.46 55.02 -15.35
N GLY A 4 8.25 54.92 -16.42
CA GLY A 4 8.67 53.63 -16.99
C GLY A 4 9.55 52.76 -16.09
N VAL A 5 10.38 53.37 -15.23
CA VAL A 5 11.22 52.61 -14.29
C VAL A 5 10.38 51.95 -13.20
N PHE A 6 9.34 52.64 -12.72
CA PHE A 6 8.43 52.12 -11.71
C PHE A 6 7.63 50.91 -12.22
N ILE A 7 7.14 50.98 -13.46
CA ILE A 7 6.39 49.87 -14.08
C ILE A 7 7.30 48.64 -14.27
N ASN A 8 8.53 48.83 -14.75
CA ASN A 8 9.48 47.72 -14.89
C ASN A 8 9.78 47.06 -13.55
N VAL A 9 9.98 47.83 -12.48
CA VAL A 9 10.20 47.27 -11.14
C VAL A 9 9.00 46.47 -10.68
N MET A 10 7.77 46.97 -10.86
CA MET A 10 6.55 46.24 -10.50
C MET A 10 6.40 44.92 -11.27
N VAL A 11 6.71 44.91 -12.57
CA VAL A 11 6.65 43.70 -13.41
C VAL A 11 7.68 42.67 -12.95
N VAL A 12 8.91 43.07 -12.67
CA VAL A 12 9.96 42.16 -12.18
C VAL A 12 9.59 41.57 -10.83
N VAL A 13 9.12 42.39 -9.89
CA VAL A 13 8.67 41.91 -8.57
C VAL A 13 7.50 40.93 -8.72
N GLY A 14 6.52 41.24 -9.57
CA GLY A 14 5.40 40.34 -9.85
C GLY A 14 5.85 38.99 -10.42
N ALA A 15 6.80 39.00 -11.37
CA ALA A 15 7.34 37.78 -11.96
C ALA A 15 8.09 36.91 -10.93
N VAL A 16 8.86 37.52 -10.02
CA VAL A 16 9.57 36.80 -8.95
C VAL A 16 8.58 36.15 -7.99
N VAL A 17 7.55 36.87 -7.55
CA VAL A 17 6.52 36.33 -6.65
C VAL A 17 5.75 35.19 -7.31
N ALA A 18 5.35 35.36 -8.58
CA ALA A 18 4.66 34.32 -9.34
C ALA A 18 5.54 33.08 -9.52
N GLY A 19 6.83 33.24 -9.81
CA GLY A 19 7.78 32.13 -9.93
C GLY A 19 7.97 31.36 -8.63
N ILE A 20 8.06 32.05 -7.49
CA ILE A 20 8.17 31.42 -6.16
C ILE A 20 6.88 30.69 -5.81
N ALA A 21 5.71 31.29 -6.03
CA ALA A 21 4.43 30.65 -5.76
C ALA A 21 4.21 29.41 -6.65
N ALA A 22 4.62 29.48 -7.92
CA ALA A 22 4.55 28.36 -8.85
C ALA A 22 5.50 27.22 -8.47
N SER A 23 6.65 27.50 -7.85
CA SER A 23 7.62 26.47 -7.48
C SER A 23 7.24 25.68 -6.21
N GLN A 24 6.41 26.24 -5.32
CA GLN A 24 6.00 25.56 -4.08
C GLN A 24 4.99 24.42 -4.33
N ARG A 25 4.05 24.60 -5.26
CA ARG A 25 3.00 23.61 -5.54
C ARG A 25 3.56 22.24 -6.00
N PRO A 26 4.52 22.16 -6.93
CA PRO A 26 5.12 20.89 -7.34
C PRO A 26 5.71 20.08 -6.20
N TRP A 27 6.40 20.73 -5.26
CA TRP A 27 6.99 20.04 -4.10
C TRP A 27 5.94 19.48 -3.16
N HIS A 28 4.84 20.22 -2.96
CA HIS A 28 3.73 19.75 -2.16
C HIS A 28 3.04 18.54 -2.80
N VAL A 29 2.76 18.62 -4.11
CA VAL A 29 2.15 17.52 -4.87
C VAL A 29 3.06 16.29 -4.88
N LEU A 30 4.36 16.47 -5.08
CA LEU A 30 5.33 15.36 -5.06
C LEU A 30 5.35 14.65 -3.70
N ARG A 31 5.31 15.42 -2.60
CA ARG A 31 5.26 14.87 -1.24
C ARG A 31 3.97 14.09 -1.02
N GLU A 32 2.83 14.68 -1.39
CA GLU A 32 1.53 14.03 -1.26
C GLU A 32 1.43 12.73 -2.08
N GLN A 33 1.96 12.74 -3.32
CA GLN A 33 2.02 11.53 -4.14
C GLN A 33 2.89 10.45 -3.52
N ARG A 34 4.04 10.81 -2.96
CA ARG A 34 4.91 9.87 -2.24
C ARG A 34 4.22 9.24 -1.05
N ASP A 35 3.56 10.05 -0.23
CA ASP A 35 2.86 9.57 0.97
C ASP A 35 1.73 8.60 0.57
N ARG A 36 0.87 8.99 -0.38
CA ARG A 36 -0.20 8.12 -0.90
C ARG A 36 0.32 6.83 -1.52
N THR A 37 1.43 6.88 -2.26
CA THR A 37 2.04 5.69 -2.88
C THR A 37 2.57 4.76 -1.79
N SER A 38 3.20 5.30 -0.75
CA SER A 38 3.72 4.50 0.36
C SER A 38 2.60 3.78 1.13
N ASP A 39 1.47 4.45 1.35
CA ASP A 39 0.30 3.87 2.00
C ASP A 39 -0.32 2.76 1.16
N GLN A 40 -0.43 2.96 -0.15
CA GLN A 40 -0.94 1.96 -1.08
C GLN A 40 -0.04 0.72 -1.13
N VAL A 41 1.28 0.91 -1.20
CA VAL A 41 2.25 -0.20 -1.17
C VAL A 41 2.16 -0.96 0.16
N ALA A 42 2.04 -0.26 1.28
CA ALA A 42 1.88 -0.89 2.59
C ALA A 42 0.56 -1.65 2.72
N ALA A 43 -0.54 -1.13 2.16
CA ALA A 43 -1.82 -1.82 2.11
C ALA A 43 -1.75 -3.09 1.24
N MET A 44 -1.12 -2.99 0.07
CA MET A 44 -0.94 -4.12 -0.85
C MET A 44 -0.09 -5.22 -0.23
N ARG A 45 1.05 -4.90 0.39
CA ARG A 45 1.89 -5.90 1.07
C ARG A 45 1.13 -6.63 2.18
N ARG A 46 0.28 -5.92 2.94
CA ARG A 46 -0.57 -6.54 3.96
C ARG A 46 -1.61 -7.48 3.37
N SER A 47 -2.22 -7.13 2.23
CA SER A 47 -3.19 -8.00 1.57
C SER A 47 -2.53 -9.22 0.93
N GLU A 48 -1.35 -9.07 0.33
CA GLU A 48 -0.55 -10.16 -0.22
C GLU A 48 -0.14 -11.15 0.86
N ALA A 49 0.42 -10.68 1.99
CA ALA A 49 0.79 -11.54 3.11
C ALA A 49 -0.42 -12.33 3.65
N ARG A 50 -1.58 -11.66 3.76
CA ARG A 50 -2.82 -12.33 4.21
C ARG A 50 -3.31 -13.36 3.20
N ARG A 51 -3.20 -13.06 1.90
CA ARG A 51 -3.56 -14.01 0.84
C ARG A 51 -2.66 -15.23 0.86
N GLU A 52 -1.36 -15.03 1.04
CA GLU A 52 -0.39 -16.13 1.14
C GLU A 52 -0.69 -17.02 2.35
N GLU A 53 -0.99 -16.43 3.51
CA GLU A 53 -1.36 -17.19 4.70
C GLU A 53 -2.64 -18.01 4.50
N LEU A 54 -3.68 -17.41 3.92
CA LEU A 54 -4.92 -18.14 3.58
C LEU A 54 -4.66 -19.29 2.60
N LEU A 55 -3.80 -19.07 1.61
CA LEU A 55 -3.44 -20.10 0.64
C LEU A 55 -2.69 -21.25 1.30
N ARG A 56 -1.77 -20.97 2.23
CA ARG A 56 -1.07 -21.99 3.03
C ARG A 56 -2.04 -22.79 3.90
N GLN A 57 -3.00 -22.13 4.53
CA GLN A 57 -4.05 -22.78 5.34
C GLN A 57 -4.94 -23.67 4.46
N GLU A 58 -5.34 -23.18 3.29
CA GLU A 58 -6.16 -23.94 2.35
C GLU A 58 -5.42 -25.18 1.85
N ILE A 59 -4.16 -25.04 1.41
CA ILE A 59 -3.31 -26.16 0.98
C ILE A 59 -3.17 -27.18 2.12
N ARG A 60 -2.90 -26.72 3.35
CA ARG A 60 -2.80 -27.62 4.51
C ARG A 60 -4.11 -28.37 4.74
N SER A 61 -5.24 -27.69 4.71
CA SER A 61 -6.57 -28.29 4.92
C SER A 61 -6.96 -29.30 3.83
N LYS A 62 -6.47 -29.11 2.60
CA LYS A 62 -6.71 -30.01 1.46
C LYS A 62 -5.65 -31.10 1.31
N SER A 63 -4.55 -31.03 2.06
CA SER A 63 -3.53 -32.07 2.04
C SER A 63 -4.10 -33.38 2.62
N SER A 64 -3.58 -34.53 2.19
CA SER A 64 -3.99 -35.83 2.71
C SER A 64 -3.88 -35.90 4.24
N ILE A 65 -2.80 -35.34 4.79
CA ILE A 65 -2.56 -35.24 6.23
C ILE A 65 -3.62 -34.36 6.90
N GLY A 66 -3.92 -33.18 6.35
CA GLY A 66 -4.92 -32.28 6.93
C GLY A 66 -6.35 -32.81 6.86
N ILE A 67 -6.68 -33.55 5.79
CA ILE A 67 -7.95 -34.27 5.66
C ILE A 67 -8.03 -35.36 6.71
N GLU A 68 -6.96 -36.12 6.91
CA GLU A 68 -6.89 -37.19 7.90
C GLU A 68 -6.97 -36.64 9.34
N GLU A 69 -6.23 -35.58 9.67
CA GLU A 69 -6.30 -34.90 10.97
C GLU A 69 -7.71 -34.38 11.26
N ARG A 70 -8.37 -33.78 10.25
CA ARG A 70 -9.77 -33.34 10.37
C ARG A 70 -10.71 -34.51 10.62
N ALA A 71 -10.57 -35.58 9.84
CA ALA A 71 -11.37 -36.78 9.98
C ALA A 71 -11.18 -37.41 11.36
N ARG A 72 -9.93 -37.51 11.86
CA ARG A 72 -9.62 -37.98 13.21
C ARG A 72 -10.27 -37.12 14.29
N GLY A 73 -10.28 -35.79 14.12
CA GLY A 73 -10.98 -34.86 15.02
C GLY A 73 -12.50 -35.06 15.06
N GLU A 74 -13.09 -35.51 13.95
CA GLU A 74 -14.51 -35.89 13.83
C GLU A 74 -14.78 -37.33 14.31
N GLY A 75 -13.75 -38.04 14.80
CA GLY A 75 -13.86 -39.39 15.34
C GLY A 75 -13.67 -40.50 14.29
N TRP A 76 -13.28 -40.17 13.06
CA TRP A 76 -12.91 -41.15 12.05
C TRP A 76 -11.58 -41.83 12.43
N LEU A 77 -11.54 -43.14 12.25
CA LEU A 77 -10.33 -43.95 12.42
C LEU A 77 -9.99 -44.60 11.08
N PRO A 78 -8.71 -44.67 10.69
CA PRO A 78 -8.28 -45.43 9.54
C PRO A 78 -8.68 -46.90 9.66
N PRO A 79 -9.03 -47.57 8.55
CA PRO A 79 -9.39 -48.98 8.57
C PRO A 79 -8.23 -49.82 9.12
N GLY A 80 -8.45 -50.44 10.29
CA GLY A 80 -7.46 -51.25 11.00
C GLY A 80 -6.94 -50.62 12.32
N GLU A 81 -7.19 -49.34 12.57
CA GLU A 81 -6.89 -48.68 13.85
C GLU A 81 -8.06 -48.93 14.84
N LYS A 82 -7.79 -49.58 15.98
CA LYS A 82 -8.76 -49.71 17.08
C LYS A 82 -8.57 -48.57 18.06
N ARG A 83 -9.66 -47.89 18.41
CA ARG A 83 -9.72 -46.97 19.56
C ARG A 83 -9.41 -47.79 20.82
N LEU A 84 -8.26 -47.56 21.43
CA LEU A 84 -7.87 -48.14 22.72
C LEU A 84 -8.73 -47.54 23.84
#